data_AF-A0A820QJU0-F1
#
_entry.id   AF-A0A820QJU0-F1
#
_cell.length_a   1.000
_cell.length_b   1.000
_cell.length_c   1.000
_cell.angle_alpha   90.00
_cell.angle_beta   90.00
_cell.angle_gamma   90.00
#
_symmetry.space_group_name_H-M   'P 1'
#
loop_
_entity.id
_entity.type
_entity.pdbx_description
1 polymer ?
#
loop_
_entity_poly.entity_id
_entity_poly.type
_entity_poly.pdbx_seq_one_letter_code
_entity_poly.pdbx_strand_id
1 'polypeptide(L)'
;MESMDDYEIYSIDLTNYSFSVPLRLTYNQAYETDLEWSSDGSVFFTVTENGSVDDVYKDTQGRLYSLSAANNRIERWAHNFKGNIKEFALLDDGRNGAIILGQLGTEIQIYTQKSVHAELIKQTGWNGTYESIRVVSNGNHSTIAFIYSSFDLPQEVYFIHDIDRLTEAQAITRENKLFTERNLPKGTIYRWLNEDDRTEVEGVLLYPPEKYQEKNLPLLVLIHGGPYDADLNGFRADWYNCATMMATEGWLVLQPNYRGSTVCNVYNLSGYGDEFLDGVRIQMLSRPGKDILFGVDALVRDGIADPTRLTIGGYSYGGYLTNWLITQTTRFNAALSGAGAVENVADWGVNDLPIMNAYTLGGLPWEQPNHYHDEAAIYHMDKVCTPTHIVVGEDDIRVPAVENYILERALSVVGVPTKLIIFPGESHVIQDNPWHEKIKVREEINWLHKYGNIRPSACNRTVVSNANIEYVRQRTSNFVLSLFVILFFVIF
;
A
#
# COMPACT_ATOMS: atom_id res chain seq x y z
N MET A 1 -19.52 14.91 -6.70
CA MET A 1 -18.69 14.12 -7.62
C MET A 1 -17.99 15.13 -8.48
N GLU A 2 -16.74 15.45 -8.15
CA GLU A 2 -15.89 16.27 -8.99
C GLU A 2 -15.65 15.47 -10.28
N SER A 3 -15.84 16.08 -11.46
CA SER A 3 -15.52 15.42 -12.72
C SER A 3 -14.00 15.50 -12.91
N MET A 4 -13.36 14.45 -13.41
CA MET A 4 -11.93 14.55 -13.75
C MET A 4 -11.67 15.61 -14.84
N ASP A 5 -12.69 15.92 -15.65
CA ASP A 5 -12.66 17.02 -16.65
C ASP A 5 -12.50 18.43 -16.02
N ASP A 6 -12.69 18.55 -14.71
CA ASP A 6 -12.61 19.79 -13.96
C ASP A 6 -11.19 20.07 -13.41
N TYR A 7 -10.29 19.08 -13.43
CA TYR A 7 -8.91 19.20 -12.93
C TYR A 7 -7.97 19.69 -14.02
N GLU A 8 -7.59 20.96 -13.95
CA GLU A 8 -6.75 21.59 -14.96
C GLU A 8 -5.87 22.69 -14.34
N ILE A 9 -4.76 22.99 -15.01
CA ILE A 9 -3.91 24.15 -14.74
C ILE A 9 -4.57 25.40 -15.32
N TYR A 10 -4.77 26.39 -14.45
CA TYR A 10 -5.21 27.73 -14.82
C TYR A 10 -4.14 28.77 -14.48
N SER A 11 -4.04 29.81 -15.30
CA SER A 11 -3.24 31.01 -15.01
C SER A 11 -4.13 32.21 -14.71
N ILE A 12 -3.66 33.08 -13.80
CA ILE A 12 -4.33 34.32 -13.42
C ILE A 12 -3.30 35.44 -13.45
N ASP A 13 -3.64 36.54 -14.13
CA ASP A 13 -2.86 37.78 -14.07
C ASP A 13 -3.28 38.59 -12.83
N LEU A 14 -2.38 38.66 -11.85
CA LEU A 14 -2.60 39.39 -10.60
C LEU A 14 -2.53 40.91 -10.75
N THR A 15 -2.06 41.44 -11.88
CA THR A 15 -1.94 42.88 -12.12
C THR A 15 -3.24 43.50 -12.67
N ASN A 16 -4.16 42.68 -13.18
CA ASN A 16 -5.42 43.13 -13.78
C ASN A 16 -6.64 42.52 -13.08
N TYR A 17 -6.83 42.90 -11.81
CA TYR A 17 -7.81 42.33 -10.88
C TYR A 17 -9.29 42.52 -11.25
N SER A 18 -9.60 43.38 -12.22
CA SER A 18 -10.99 43.82 -12.44
C SER A 18 -11.88 42.77 -13.11
N PHE A 19 -11.32 41.82 -13.87
CA PHE A 19 -12.09 40.86 -14.69
C PHE A 19 -11.33 39.56 -15.05
N SER A 20 -10.29 39.15 -14.32
CA SER A 20 -9.48 37.99 -14.70
C SER A 20 -10.22 36.67 -14.45
N VAL A 21 -11.01 36.23 -15.43
CA VAL A 21 -11.39 34.82 -15.58
C VAL A 21 -10.09 34.02 -15.71
N PRO A 22 -9.85 33.00 -14.86
CA PRO A 22 -8.65 32.16 -14.97
C PRO A 22 -8.54 31.58 -16.38
N LEU A 23 -7.37 31.73 -17.00
CA LEU A 23 -7.10 31.16 -18.32
C LEU A 23 -6.70 29.70 -18.14
N ARG A 24 -7.55 28.79 -18.61
CA ARG A 24 -7.27 27.35 -18.67
C ARG A 24 -6.13 27.08 -19.65
N LEU A 25 -5.09 26.39 -19.19
CA LEU A 25 -3.89 26.09 -19.97
C LEU A 25 -3.83 24.63 -20.42
N THR A 26 -4.44 23.72 -19.67
CA THR A 26 -4.48 22.28 -19.96
C THR A 26 -5.90 21.83 -20.28
N TYR A 27 -6.01 20.73 -21.02
CA TYR A 27 -7.28 20.15 -21.48
C TYR A 27 -7.13 18.62 -21.47
N ASN A 28 -7.21 18.00 -20.30
CA ASN A 28 -7.04 16.56 -20.12
C ASN A 28 -8.05 15.96 -19.12
N GLN A 29 -7.86 14.68 -18.82
CA GLN A 29 -8.67 13.91 -17.86
C GLN A 29 -7.77 13.20 -16.84
N ALA A 30 -6.77 13.92 -16.34
CA ALA A 30 -5.78 13.41 -15.41
C ALA A 30 -5.53 14.41 -14.28
N TYR A 31 -4.96 13.94 -13.16
CA TYR A 31 -4.69 14.79 -12.02
C TYR A 31 -3.31 15.42 -12.14
N GLU A 32 -3.31 16.74 -12.35
CA GLU A 32 -2.10 17.56 -12.42
C GLU A 32 -1.73 18.06 -11.03
N THR A 33 -0.54 17.70 -10.55
CA THR A 33 -0.06 17.98 -9.18
C THR A 33 1.37 18.54 -9.19
N ASP A 34 1.86 18.96 -8.01
CA ASP A 34 3.23 19.42 -7.79
C ASP A 34 3.71 20.54 -8.73
N LEU A 35 2.86 21.55 -8.95
CA LEU A 35 3.19 22.64 -9.86
C LEU A 35 4.42 23.44 -9.36
N GLU A 36 5.45 23.54 -10.18
CA GLU A 36 6.66 24.34 -9.91
C GLU A 36 7.04 25.20 -11.12
N TRP A 37 7.30 26.50 -10.89
CA TRP A 37 7.76 27.40 -11.95
C TRP A 37 9.26 27.25 -12.18
N SER A 38 9.67 27.13 -13.44
CA SER A 38 11.06 27.30 -13.85
C SER A 38 11.36 28.76 -14.21
N SER A 39 12.64 29.12 -14.16
CA SER A 39 13.12 30.48 -14.49
C SER A 39 12.91 30.89 -15.96
N ASP A 40 12.70 29.92 -16.85
CA ASP A 40 12.36 30.18 -18.26
C ASP A 40 10.87 30.48 -18.52
N GLY A 41 10.05 30.51 -17.46
CA GLY A 41 8.61 30.77 -17.56
C GLY A 41 7.80 29.55 -17.97
N SER A 42 8.33 28.34 -17.77
CA SER A 42 7.54 27.10 -17.85
C SER A 42 7.03 26.68 -16.47
N VAL A 43 5.95 25.92 -16.46
CA VAL A 43 5.40 25.28 -15.26
C VAL A 43 5.64 23.78 -15.39
N PHE A 44 6.37 23.20 -14.46
CA PHE A 44 6.52 21.76 -14.33
C PHE A 44 5.42 21.21 -13.43
N PHE A 45 4.97 19.99 -13.73
CA PHE A 45 3.93 19.32 -12.97
C PHE A 45 4.03 17.81 -13.16
N THR A 46 3.58 17.08 -12.16
CA THR A 46 3.35 15.64 -12.25
C THR A 46 1.92 15.40 -12.74
N VAL A 47 1.75 14.40 -13.60
CA VAL A 47 0.43 13.86 -13.91
C VAL A 47 0.30 12.52 -13.22
N THR A 48 -0.79 12.38 -12.49
CA THR A 48 -1.15 11.21 -11.72
C THR A 48 -2.58 10.77 -12.07
N GLU A 49 -2.81 9.46 -12.00
CA GLU A 49 -4.10 8.79 -12.20
C GLU A 49 -4.74 8.91 -13.59
N ASN A 50 -5.51 7.88 -13.95
CA ASN A 50 -6.46 7.86 -15.06
C ASN A 50 -5.93 8.26 -16.46
N GLY A 51 -4.62 8.36 -16.65
CA GLY A 51 -3.96 8.47 -17.95
C GLY A 51 -2.83 9.49 -17.99
N SER A 52 -2.70 10.13 -19.14
CA SER A 52 -1.72 11.18 -19.44
C SER A 52 -2.42 12.39 -20.05
N VAL A 53 -1.71 13.50 -20.18
CA VAL A 53 -2.17 14.67 -20.98
C VAL A 53 -2.51 14.31 -22.43
N ASP A 54 -2.04 13.16 -22.95
CA ASP A 54 -2.27 12.73 -24.32
C ASP A 54 -3.48 11.80 -24.49
N ASP A 55 -3.84 10.99 -23.47
CA ASP A 55 -4.92 10.00 -23.54
C ASP A 55 -5.34 9.46 -22.17
N VAL A 56 -6.61 9.09 -22.06
CA VAL A 56 -7.22 8.51 -20.84
C VAL A 56 -6.80 7.05 -20.71
N TYR A 57 -6.44 6.60 -19.51
CA TYR A 57 -5.95 5.25 -19.18
C TYR A 57 -4.64 4.83 -19.86
N LYS A 58 -3.85 5.77 -20.37
CA LYS A 58 -2.52 5.53 -20.94
C LYS A 58 -1.45 6.18 -20.07
N ASP A 59 -0.37 5.47 -19.77
CA ASP A 59 0.68 5.93 -18.84
C ASP A 59 0.12 6.21 -17.44
N THR A 60 -0.58 5.23 -16.86
CA THR A 60 -1.19 5.29 -15.52
C THR A 60 -0.16 5.20 -14.39
N GLN A 61 1.01 5.79 -14.59
CA GLN A 61 2.06 5.94 -13.60
C GLN A 61 2.45 7.42 -13.56
N GLY A 62 3.17 7.84 -12.53
CA GLY A 62 3.62 9.21 -12.40
C GLY A 62 4.50 9.57 -13.58
N ARG A 63 4.13 10.66 -14.24
CA ARG A 63 4.84 11.24 -15.36
C ARG A 63 5.10 12.71 -15.08
N LEU A 64 6.24 13.19 -15.55
CA LEU A 64 6.65 14.58 -15.41
C LEU A 64 6.43 15.30 -16.73
N TYR A 65 5.82 16.48 -16.66
CA TYR A 65 5.57 17.35 -17.79
C TYR A 65 6.03 18.77 -17.49
N SER A 66 6.28 19.54 -18.55
CA SER A 66 6.46 20.98 -18.50
C SER A 66 5.52 21.65 -19.49
N LEU A 67 4.88 22.74 -19.08
CA LEU A 67 4.02 23.60 -19.87
C LEU A 67 4.68 24.97 -20.04
N SER A 68 4.98 25.39 -21.26
CA SER A 68 5.52 26.73 -21.53
C SER A 68 4.41 27.78 -21.51
N ALA A 69 4.47 28.75 -20.59
CA ALA A 69 3.47 29.82 -20.50
C ALA A 69 3.48 30.78 -21.70
N ALA A 70 4.56 30.79 -22.49
CA ALA A 70 4.70 31.67 -23.65
C ALA A 70 3.88 31.19 -24.88
N ASN A 71 3.69 29.87 -25.02
CA ASN A 71 3.06 29.28 -26.20
C ASN A 71 2.11 28.11 -25.89
N ASN A 72 1.87 27.82 -24.61
CA ASN A 72 1.04 26.72 -24.10
C ASN A 72 1.47 25.32 -24.60
N ARG A 73 2.75 25.15 -24.95
CA ARG A 73 3.27 23.84 -25.35
C ARG A 73 3.55 22.99 -24.11
N ILE A 74 2.99 21.79 -24.10
CA ILE A 74 3.28 20.75 -23.10
C ILE A 74 4.34 19.81 -23.67
N GLU A 75 5.33 19.46 -22.85
CA GLU A 75 6.34 18.47 -23.20
C GLU A 75 6.54 17.48 -22.04
N ARG A 76 6.67 16.20 -22.38
CA ARG A 76 6.89 15.13 -21.42
C ARG A 76 8.37 14.95 -21.14
N TRP A 77 8.72 14.74 -19.88
CA TRP A 77 10.07 14.41 -19.43
C TRP A 77 10.20 12.91 -19.21
N ALA A 78 11.45 12.43 -19.14
CA ALA A 78 11.75 11.03 -18.85
C ALA A 78 10.99 10.02 -19.74
N HIS A 79 10.84 10.32 -21.04
CA HIS A 79 10.01 9.54 -21.98
C HIS A 79 10.27 8.01 -21.96
N ASN A 80 11.51 7.59 -21.75
CA ASN A 80 11.90 6.18 -21.76
C ASN A 80 11.90 5.53 -20.37
N PHE A 81 11.55 6.27 -19.32
CA PHE A 81 11.49 5.74 -17.97
C PHE A 81 10.24 4.87 -17.82
N LYS A 82 10.47 3.60 -17.49
CA LYS A 82 9.40 2.58 -17.39
C LYS A 82 8.72 2.54 -16.02
N GLY A 83 9.38 3.10 -15.01
CA GLY A 83 8.91 3.14 -13.65
C GLY A 83 8.11 4.40 -13.33
N ASN A 84 7.77 4.54 -12.05
CA ASN A 84 6.95 5.64 -11.57
C ASN A 84 7.79 6.87 -11.21
N ILE A 85 7.44 8.05 -11.73
CA ILE A 85 8.04 9.30 -11.27
C ILE A 85 7.30 9.73 -10.00
N LYS A 86 8.03 9.76 -8.89
CA LYS A 86 7.49 10.06 -7.56
C LYS A 86 7.49 11.53 -7.22
N GLU A 87 8.59 12.19 -7.53
CA GLU A 87 8.83 13.58 -7.17
C GLU A 87 9.89 14.13 -8.11
N PHE A 88 9.92 15.45 -8.25
CA PHE A 88 10.98 16.14 -8.97
C PHE A 88 11.40 17.39 -8.21
N ALA A 89 12.57 17.93 -8.59
CA ALA A 89 13.02 19.24 -8.18
C ALA A 89 13.78 19.90 -9.33
N LEU A 90 13.59 21.19 -9.54
CA LEU A 90 14.21 21.90 -10.64
C LEU A 90 15.66 22.30 -10.33
N LEU A 91 16.51 22.20 -11.36
CA LEU A 91 17.88 22.72 -11.35
C LEU A 91 17.86 24.13 -11.94
N ASP A 92 17.88 25.16 -11.09
CA ASP A 92 17.82 26.55 -11.52
C ASP A 92 19.21 27.15 -11.81
N ASP A 93 20.08 26.34 -12.43
CA ASP A 93 21.47 26.69 -12.77
C ASP A 93 21.62 27.30 -14.19
N GLY A 94 20.49 27.76 -14.77
CA GLY A 94 20.42 28.30 -16.13
C GLY A 94 20.38 27.25 -17.23
N ARG A 95 20.29 25.95 -16.90
CA ARG A 95 20.19 24.84 -17.87
C ARG A 95 18.79 24.22 -18.00
N ASN A 96 17.81 24.67 -17.21
CA ASN A 96 16.42 24.17 -17.18
C ASN A 96 16.33 22.65 -17.02
N GLY A 97 17.14 22.07 -16.13
CA GLY A 97 17.14 20.63 -15.86
C GLY A 97 16.21 20.25 -14.70
N ALA A 98 15.94 18.96 -14.56
CA ALA A 98 15.20 18.39 -13.43
C ALA A 98 16.00 17.27 -12.75
N ILE A 99 15.93 17.21 -11.43
CA ILE A 99 16.21 16.02 -10.64
C ILE A 99 14.89 15.27 -10.45
N ILE A 100 14.88 13.96 -10.68
CA ILE A 100 13.68 13.13 -10.69
C ILE A 100 13.89 11.96 -9.73
N LEU A 101 12.99 11.76 -8.79
CA LEU A 101 12.91 10.54 -7.99
C LEU A 101 12.08 9.52 -8.77
N GLY A 102 12.77 8.52 -9.32
CA GLY A 102 12.16 7.44 -10.10
C GLY A 102 12.12 6.15 -9.30
N GLN A 103 10.94 5.56 -9.16
CA GLN A 103 10.75 4.23 -8.58
C GLN A 103 10.89 3.16 -9.67
N LEU A 104 11.73 2.15 -9.42
CA LEU A 104 11.76 0.92 -10.20
C LEU A 104 11.90 -0.28 -9.25
N GLY A 105 10.89 -1.15 -9.24
CA GLY A 105 10.79 -2.21 -8.24
C GLY A 105 10.72 -1.68 -6.81
N THR A 106 11.48 -2.29 -5.90
CA THR A 106 11.61 -1.87 -4.50
C THR A 106 12.51 -0.66 -4.25
N GLU A 107 13.04 -0.03 -5.29
CA GLU A 107 14.02 1.06 -5.17
C GLU A 107 13.42 2.37 -5.66
N ILE A 108 13.55 3.45 -4.89
CA ILE A 108 13.37 4.82 -5.40
C ILE A 108 14.76 5.40 -5.54
N GLN A 109 15.11 5.92 -6.71
CA GLN A 109 16.47 6.35 -7.02
C GLN A 109 16.46 7.75 -7.65
N ILE A 110 17.58 8.45 -7.55
CA ILE A 110 17.73 9.79 -8.14
C ILE A 110 18.16 9.67 -9.61
N TYR A 111 17.46 10.39 -10.47
CA TYR A 111 17.78 10.60 -11.87
C TYR A 111 17.94 12.09 -12.14
N THR A 112 18.69 12.45 -13.17
CA THR A 112 18.74 13.83 -13.67
C THR A 112 18.49 13.87 -15.17
N GLN A 113 17.83 14.94 -15.61
CA GLN A 113 17.62 15.21 -17.02
C GLN A 113 17.87 16.70 -17.27
N LYS A 114 18.83 17.01 -18.15
CA LYS A 114 19.30 18.40 -18.36
C LYS A 114 18.37 19.26 -19.21
N SER A 115 17.58 18.63 -20.06
CA SER A 115 16.52 19.27 -20.86
C SER A 115 15.54 18.19 -21.30
N VAL A 116 14.36 18.58 -21.77
CA VAL A 116 13.31 17.63 -22.15
C VAL A 116 13.74 16.61 -23.23
N HIS A 117 14.70 17.00 -24.09
CA HIS A 117 15.27 16.14 -25.13
C HIS A 117 16.60 15.48 -24.75
N ALA A 118 17.17 15.82 -23.59
CA ALA A 118 18.37 15.16 -23.09
C ALA A 118 18.06 13.76 -22.55
N GLU A 119 19.08 12.92 -22.47
CA GLU A 119 18.97 11.60 -21.85
C GLU A 119 18.68 11.72 -20.35
N LEU A 120 17.84 10.81 -19.83
CA LEU A 120 17.62 10.62 -18.41
C LEU A 120 18.75 9.78 -17.82
N ILE A 121 19.50 10.34 -16.88
CA ILE A 121 20.70 9.72 -16.31
C ILE A 121 20.37 9.26 -14.89
N LYS A 122 20.48 7.95 -14.61
CA LYS A 122 20.44 7.43 -13.24
C LYS A 122 21.72 7.84 -12.51
N GLN A 123 21.58 8.48 -11.36
CA GLN A 123 22.72 8.90 -10.55
C GLN A 123 23.29 7.74 -9.74
N THR A 124 24.61 7.74 -9.56
CA THR A 124 25.29 6.68 -8.80
C THR A 124 25.21 7.01 -7.30
N GLY A 125 24.24 6.41 -6.62
CA GLY A 125 24.01 6.55 -5.18
C GLY A 125 23.96 5.22 -4.44
N TRP A 126 23.44 5.25 -3.23
CA TRP A 126 23.09 4.06 -2.45
C TRP A 126 21.79 3.39 -2.93
N ASN A 127 21.72 2.07 -2.83
CA ASN A 127 20.46 1.33 -2.97
C ASN A 127 19.60 1.59 -1.74
N GLY A 128 18.36 1.97 -1.95
CA GLY A 128 17.39 2.30 -0.93
C GLY A 128 16.27 3.15 -1.50
N THR A 129 15.68 3.93 -0.60
CA THR A 129 14.57 4.83 -0.91
C THR A 129 15.01 6.26 -0.65
N TYR A 130 15.01 7.08 -1.70
CA TYR A 130 15.16 8.53 -1.61
C TYR A 130 13.77 9.17 -1.64
N GLU A 131 13.53 10.16 -0.80
CA GLU A 131 12.24 10.86 -0.63
C GLU A 131 12.47 12.36 -0.40
N SER A 132 11.46 13.19 -0.65
CA SER A 132 11.43 14.62 -0.27
C SER A 132 12.63 15.41 -0.78
N ILE A 133 12.93 15.32 -2.08
CA ILE A 133 14.09 16.00 -2.66
C ILE A 133 13.83 17.50 -2.88
N ARG A 134 14.73 18.35 -2.41
CA ARG A 134 14.67 19.81 -2.63
C ARG A 134 16.00 20.33 -3.11
N VAL A 135 15.95 21.30 -4.00
CA VAL A 135 17.13 21.94 -4.59
C VAL A 135 17.06 23.44 -4.33
N VAL A 136 18.19 24.02 -3.94
CA VAL A 136 18.39 25.46 -3.92
C VAL A 136 19.63 25.76 -4.75
N SER A 137 19.46 26.54 -5.81
CA SER A 137 20.55 26.98 -6.68
C SER A 137 20.94 28.43 -6.36
N ASN A 138 22.24 28.70 -6.36
CA ASN A 138 22.83 30.03 -6.21
C ASN A 138 23.98 30.17 -7.22
N GLY A 139 23.65 30.72 -8.40
CA GLY A 139 24.56 30.74 -9.55
C GLY A 139 24.90 29.32 -10.01
N ASN A 140 26.18 28.98 -10.09
CA ASN A 140 26.65 27.65 -10.51
C ASN A 140 26.70 26.63 -9.37
N HIS A 141 26.25 26.98 -8.17
CA HIS A 141 26.25 26.10 -7.01
C HIS A 141 24.83 25.69 -6.67
N SER A 142 24.60 24.40 -6.53
CA SER A 142 23.33 23.88 -6.03
C SER A 142 23.58 23.16 -4.70
N THR A 143 22.68 23.37 -3.75
CA THR A 143 22.59 22.56 -2.54
C THR A 143 21.33 21.72 -2.66
N ILE A 144 21.48 20.43 -2.42
CA ILE A 144 20.42 19.44 -2.58
C ILE A 144 20.18 18.80 -1.22
N ALA A 145 18.91 18.79 -0.81
CA ALA A 145 18.42 18.11 0.37
C ALA A 145 17.57 16.93 -0.04
N PHE A 146 17.68 15.79 0.64
CA PHE A 146 16.79 14.65 0.46
C PHE A 146 16.71 13.82 1.73
N ILE A 147 15.63 13.06 1.89
CA ILE A 147 15.52 11.99 2.87
C ILE A 147 16.01 10.70 2.22
N TYR A 148 16.80 9.92 2.95
CA TYR A 148 17.21 8.58 2.50
C TYR A 148 17.02 7.56 3.62
N SER A 149 16.57 6.36 3.23
CA SER A 149 16.49 5.19 4.09
C SER A 149 16.75 3.89 3.31
N SER A 150 17.01 2.82 4.05
CA SER A 150 17.07 1.44 3.57
C SER A 150 16.58 0.50 4.67
N PHE A 151 16.52 -0.81 4.43
CA PHE A 151 16.08 -1.78 5.46
C PHE A 151 16.75 -1.59 6.83
N ASP A 152 18.05 -1.30 6.81
CA ASP A 152 18.87 -1.27 8.02
C ASP A 152 19.19 0.18 8.46
N LEU A 153 18.73 1.17 7.69
CA LEU A 153 19.00 2.59 7.94
C LEU A 153 17.69 3.39 7.98
N PRO A 154 17.26 3.82 9.18
CA PRO A 154 16.15 4.74 9.36
C PRO A 154 16.33 6.03 8.55
N GLN A 155 15.19 6.68 8.26
CA GLN A 155 15.17 7.94 7.53
C GLN A 155 16.03 9.00 8.23
N GLU A 156 16.96 9.59 7.49
CA GLU A 156 17.69 10.81 7.89
C GLU A 156 17.68 11.80 6.72
N VAL A 157 17.84 13.08 7.03
CA VAL A 157 17.99 14.15 6.02
C VAL A 157 19.45 14.25 5.64
N TYR A 158 19.72 14.28 4.34
CA TYR A 158 21.05 14.38 3.75
C TYR A 158 21.20 15.69 2.98
N PHE A 159 22.43 16.24 3.00
CA PHE A 159 22.84 17.32 2.11
C PHE A 159 23.96 16.89 1.18
N ILE A 160 23.92 17.44 -0.03
CA ILE A 160 25.00 17.36 -0.99
C ILE A 160 25.05 18.60 -1.89
N HIS A 161 26.22 18.91 -2.43
CA HIS A 161 26.43 20.04 -3.36
C HIS A 161 26.71 19.61 -4.80
N ASP A 162 26.94 18.32 -5.02
CA ASP A 162 27.24 17.73 -6.32
C ASP A 162 26.46 16.43 -6.47
N ILE A 163 25.42 16.45 -7.30
CA ILE A 163 24.53 15.30 -7.51
C ILE A 163 25.26 14.11 -8.17
N ASP A 164 26.37 14.36 -8.87
CA ASP A 164 27.13 13.28 -9.50
C ASP A 164 27.96 12.49 -8.45
N ARG A 165 27.99 12.95 -7.20
CA ARG A 165 28.74 12.35 -6.07
C ARG A 165 27.84 11.95 -4.90
N LEU A 166 26.61 11.50 -5.16
CA LEU A 166 25.59 11.15 -4.15
C LEU A 166 26.10 10.33 -2.95
N THR A 167 27.06 9.44 -3.15
CA THR A 167 27.64 8.62 -2.07
C THR A 167 28.46 9.42 -1.03
N GLU A 168 28.73 10.70 -1.31
CA GLU A 168 29.40 11.63 -0.40
C GLU A 168 28.41 12.54 0.36
N ALA A 169 27.11 12.35 0.15
CA ALA A 169 26.09 13.11 0.86
C ALA A 169 26.21 12.90 2.37
N GLN A 170 25.97 13.95 3.13
CA GLN A 170 26.14 13.95 4.58
C GLN A 170 24.79 14.01 5.27
N ALA A 171 24.53 13.05 6.16
CA ALA A 171 23.39 13.12 7.06
C ALA A 171 23.55 14.30 8.02
N ILE A 172 22.56 15.19 8.04
CA ILE A 172 22.53 16.37 8.93
C ILE A 172 21.65 16.16 10.15
N THR A 173 20.79 15.15 10.13
CA THR A 173 19.97 14.72 11.27
C THR A 173 20.50 13.42 11.87
N ARG A 174 20.10 13.15 13.12
CA ARG A 174 20.39 11.90 13.85
C ARG A 174 19.23 11.49 14.75
N GLU A 175 18.01 11.91 14.41
CA GLU A 175 16.84 11.74 15.28
C GLU A 175 16.50 10.25 15.47
N ASN A 176 16.89 9.40 14.52
CA ASN A 176 16.65 7.97 14.54
C ASN A 176 17.82 7.14 15.10
N LYS A 177 18.79 7.79 15.76
CA LYS A 177 19.98 7.11 16.31
C LYS A 177 19.63 5.92 17.22
N LEU A 178 18.55 6.00 17.99
CA LEU A 178 18.09 4.91 18.87
C LEU A 178 17.78 3.60 18.11
N PHE A 179 17.36 3.68 16.84
CA PHE A 179 17.16 2.48 16.02
C PHE A 179 18.50 1.94 15.53
N THR A 180 19.44 2.81 15.13
CA THR A 180 20.78 2.41 14.69
C THR A 180 21.66 1.79 15.79
N GLU A 181 21.30 2.00 17.06
CA GLU A 181 21.97 1.39 18.22
C GLU A 181 21.39 0.01 18.60
N ARG A 182 20.29 -0.40 17.97
CA ARG A 182 19.67 -1.71 18.19
C ARG A 182 20.13 -2.71 17.14
N ASN A 183 20.01 -3.98 17.49
CA ASN A 183 20.16 -5.06 16.52
C ASN A 183 18.89 -5.14 15.67
N LEU A 184 18.88 -4.43 14.55
CA LEU A 184 17.74 -4.38 13.63
C LEU A 184 17.64 -5.67 12.80
N PRO A 185 16.43 -6.01 12.32
CA PRO A 185 16.23 -6.98 11.26
C PRO A 185 17.11 -6.68 10.04
N LYS A 186 17.44 -7.70 9.27
CA LYS A 186 18.17 -7.53 8.00
C LYS A 186 17.27 -7.85 6.82
N GLY A 187 17.16 -6.92 5.88
CA GLY A 187 16.34 -7.06 4.69
C GLY A 187 17.08 -7.53 3.44
N THR A 188 16.38 -8.25 2.57
CA THR A 188 16.81 -8.54 1.19
C THR A 188 15.59 -8.54 0.28
N ILE A 189 15.82 -8.40 -1.03
CA ILE A 189 14.77 -8.63 -2.02
C ILE A 189 14.74 -10.11 -2.37
N TYR A 190 13.57 -10.72 -2.27
CA TYR A 190 13.32 -12.08 -2.72
C TYR A 190 12.45 -12.05 -3.98
N ARG A 191 12.81 -12.86 -4.98
CA ARG A 191 12.11 -12.93 -6.27
C ARG A 191 11.65 -14.35 -6.54
N TRP A 192 10.46 -14.48 -7.09
CA TRP A 192 9.89 -15.75 -7.51
C TRP A 192 9.09 -15.57 -8.80
N LEU A 193 8.72 -16.69 -9.40
CA LEU A 193 7.88 -16.70 -10.59
C LEU A 193 6.49 -17.16 -10.17
N ASN A 194 5.46 -16.48 -10.68
CA ASN A 194 4.14 -17.04 -10.69
C ASN A 194 4.17 -18.32 -11.55
N GLU A 195 3.73 -19.45 -11.00
CA GLU A 195 3.86 -20.74 -11.68
C GLU A 195 2.83 -20.94 -12.81
N ASP A 196 1.75 -20.15 -12.84
CA ASP A 196 0.72 -20.22 -13.89
C ASP A 196 1.17 -19.55 -15.20
N ASP A 197 1.84 -18.39 -15.12
CA ASP A 197 2.16 -17.55 -16.29
C ASP A 197 3.62 -17.09 -16.37
N ARG A 198 4.45 -17.44 -15.39
CA ARG A 198 5.88 -17.08 -15.30
C ARG A 198 6.14 -15.59 -15.11
N THR A 199 5.14 -14.79 -14.73
CA THR A 199 5.38 -13.41 -14.31
C THR A 199 6.34 -13.40 -13.12
N GLU A 200 7.39 -12.59 -13.19
CA GLU A 200 8.29 -12.37 -12.05
C GLU A 200 7.61 -11.46 -11.03
N VAL A 201 7.68 -11.87 -9.77
CA VAL A 201 7.16 -11.14 -8.62
C VAL A 201 8.28 -11.02 -7.61
N GLU A 202 8.35 -9.89 -6.92
CA GLU A 202 9.33 -9.65 -5.87
C GLU A 202 8.68 -9.20 -4.57
N GLY A 203 9.45 -9.23 -3.50
CA GLY A 203 9.03 -8.75 -2.20
C GLY A 203 10.20 -8.49 -1.29
N VAL A 204 9.95 -7.68 -0.27
CA VAL A 204 10.89 -7.45 0.82
C VAL A 204 10.86 -8.67 1.75
N LEU A 205 12.03 -9.19 2.09
CA LEU A 205 12.20 -10.29 3.03
C LEU A 205 13.06 -9.84 4.20
N LEU A 206 12.44 -9.66 5.36
CA LEU A 206 13.12 -9.27 6.60
C LEU A 206 13.41 -10.50 7.46
N TYR A 207 14.69 -10.72 7.74
CA TYR A 207 15.13 -11.73 8.68
C TYR A 207 15.15 -11.18 10.11
N PRO A 208 14.77 -12.00 11.11
CA PRO A 208 14.95 -11.63 12.51
C PRO A 208 16.39 -11.22 12.81
N PRO A 209 16.61 -10.34 13.81
CA PRO A 209 17.94 -10.04 14.31
C PRO A 209 18.73 -11.33 14.59
N GLU A 210 20.01 -11.34 14.21
CA GLU A 210 20.95 -12.47 14.36
C GLU A 210 20.65 -13.72 13.51
N LYS A 211 19.54 -13.75 12.75
CA LYS A 211 19.11 -14.91 11.95
C LYS A 211 19.20 -14.71 10.45
N TYR A 212 19.99 -13.74 9.99
CA TYR A 212 20.11 -13.45 8.56
C TYR A 212 20.60 -14.68 7.78
N GLN A 213 19.84 -15.07 6.76
CA GLN A 213 20.04 -16.28 5.95
C GLN A 213 19.92 -17.62 6.71
N GLU A 214 19.40 -17.61 7.94
CA GLU A 214 18.97 -18.85 8.58
C GLU A 214 17.81 -19.49 7.83
N LYS A 215 17.70 -20.81 7.97
CA LYS A 215 16.73 -21.66 7.29
C LYS A 215 15.63 -22.12 8.24
N ASN A 216 14.48 -22.51 7.67
CA ASN A 216 13.32 -23.03 8.40
C ASN A 216 12.83 -22.06 9.49
N LEU A 217 12.73 -20.78 9.15
CA LEU A 217 12.20 -19.76 10.06
C LEU A 217 10.66 -19.73 10.02
N PRO A 218 9.98 -19.40 11.14
CA PRO A 218 8.54 -19.18 11.12
C PRO A 218 8.23 -17.94 10.26
N LEU A 219 7.26 -18.05 9.35
CA LEU A 219 6.96 -17.01 8.36
C LEU A 219 5.72 -16.21 8.76
N LEU A 220 5.81 -14.90 8.66
CA LEU A 220 4.68 -13.98 8.55
C LEU A 220 4.68 -13.39 7.14
N VAL A 221 3.61 -13.62 6.38
CA VAL A 221 3.35 -12.87 5.15
C VAL A 221 2.57 -11.62 5.54
N LEU A 222 3.21 -10.45 5.45
CA LEU A 222 2.58 -9.17 5.76
C LEU A 222 2.27 -8.43 4.45
N ILE A 223 1.00 -8.38 4.10
CA ILE A 223 0.49 -7.85 2.84
C ILE A 223 0.17 -6.36 3.02
N HIS A 224 0.75 -5.50 2.17
CA HIS A 224 0.43 -4.07 2.16
C HIS A 224 -1.02 -3.80 1.73
N GLY A 225 -1.58 -2.65 2.18
CA GLY A 225 -2.88 -2.13 1.74
C GLY A 225 -2.82 -1.45 0.38
N GLY A 226 -3.97 -0.98 -0.12
CA GLY A 226 -4.17 -0.58 -1.53
C GLY A 226 -3.86 -1.71 -2.52
N PRO A 227 -4.71 -2.02 -3.53
CA PRO A 227 -4.19 -2.82 -4.64
C PRO A 227 -2.99 -2.12 -5.28
N TYR A 228 -2.91 -0.79 -5.06
CA TYR A 228 -1.92 0.12 -5.55
C TYR A 228 -0.96 0.65 -4.45
N ASP A 229 -0.32 -0.23 -3.66
CA ASP A 229 0.83 0.09 -2.78
C ASP A 229 2.01 -0.91 -2.97
N ALA A 230 3.19 -0.65 -2.42
CA ALA A 230 4.37 -1.50 -2.52
C ALA A 230 5.32 -1.28 -1.35
N ASP A 231 5.82 -2.39 -0.81
CA ASP A 231 6.90 -2.36 0.18
C ASP A 231 8.25 -2.14 -0.51
N LEU A 232 9.02 -1.20 0.03
CA LEU A 232 10.28 -0.72 -0.55
C LEU A 232 11.51 -1.15 0.24
N ASN A 233 12.68 -1.00 -0.38
CA ASN A 233 13.96 -0.93 0.33
C ASN A 233 14.07 0.41 1.09
N GLY A 234 13.27 0.52 2.14
CA GLY A 234 13.18 1.67 3.02
C GLY A 234 12.88 1.22 4.44
N PHE A 235 13.12 2.10 5.41
CA PHE A 235 12.88 1.78 6.81
C PHE A 235 11.45 2.17 7.21
N ARG A 236 10.68 1.20 7.70
CA ARG A 236 9.36 1.41 8.32
C ARG A 236 9.25 0.61 9.62
N ALA A 237 8.64 1.21 10.63
CA ALA A 237 8.49 0.62 11.97
C ALA A 237 7.28 1.23 12.71
N ASP A 238 6.22 1.51 11.97
CA ASP A 238 4.98 2.12 12.47
C ASP A 238 3.87 1.06 12.66
N TRP A 239 2.69 1.51 13.09
CA TRP A 239 1.57 0.62 13.41
C TRP A 239 0.97 -0.07 12.17
N TYR A 240 1.07 0.58 11.00
CA TYR A 240 0.53 0.10 9.74
C TYR A 240 1.53 -0.87 9.11
N ASN A 241 2.78 -0.43 8.92
CA ASN A 241 3.89 -1.27 8.47
C ASN A 241 4.76 -1.72 9.65
N CYS A 242 4.27 -2.76 10.34
CA CYS A 242 4.91 -3.32 11.52
C CYS A 242 5.95 -4.41 11.22
N ALA A 243 6.41 -4.56 9.97
CA ALA A 243 7.29 -5.65 9.53
C ALA A 243 8.59 -5.74 10.36
N THR A 244 9.25 -4.60 10.58
CA THR A 244 10.45 -4.49 11.42
C THR A 244 10.18 -5.00 12.84
N MET A 245 9.04 -4.63 13.42
CA MET A 245 8.66 -5.09 14.77
C MET A 245 8.39 -6.60 14.80
N MET A 246 7.65 -7.13 13.83
CA MET A 246 7.34 -8.56 13.74
C MET A 246 8.61 -9.41 13.55
N ALA A 247 9.59 -8.90 12.81
CA ALA A 247 10.89 -9.55 12.68
C ALA A 247 11.67 -9.59 14.01
N THR A 248 11.58 -8.55 14.84
CA THR A 248 12.16 -8.58 16.20
C THR A 248 11.50 -9.59 17.13
N GLU A 249 10.24 -9.96 16.88
CA GLU A 249 9.53 -11.04 17.59
C GLU A 249 9.88 -12.44 17.05
N GLY A 250 10.86 -12.54 16.13
CA GLY A 250 11.42 -13.81 15.66
C GLY A 250 10.79 -14.38 14.40
N TRP A 251 9.91 -13.62 13.73
CA TRP A 251 9.29 -14.00 12.46
C TRP A 251 10.18 -13.62 11.27
N LEU A 252 10.37 -14.53 10.32
CA LEU A 252 10.72 -14.14 8.96
C LEU A 252 9.53 -13.41 8.37
N VAL A 253 9.70 -12.18 7.89
CA VAL A 253 8.59 -11.39 7.34
C VAL A 253 8.75 -11.26 5.83
N LEU A 254 7.79 -11.78 5.08
CA LEU A 254 7.67 -11.54 3.63
C LEU A 254 6.63 -10.44 3.40
N GLN A 255 7.04 -9.40 2.69
CA GLN A 255 6.24 -8.28 2.21
C GLN A 255 6.15 -8.36 0.68
N PRO A 256 5.14 -9.06 0.14
CA PRO A 256 5.07 -9.34 -1.29
C PRO A 256 4.51 -8.14 -2.07
N ASN A 257 5.20 -7.75 -3.15
CA ASN A 257 4.70 -6.80 -4.14
C ASN A 257 4.05 -7.58 -5.29
N TYR A 258 2.82 -8.02 -5.08
CA TYR A 258 2.01 -8.80 -6.01
C TYR A 258 1.51 -7.97 -7.20
N ARG A 259 0.92 -8.59 -8.24
CA ARG A 259 0.35 -7.81 -9.35
C ARG A 259 -0.74 -6.85 -8.90
N GLY A 260 -0.61 -5.59 -9.29
CA GLY A 260 -1.29 -4.44 -8.69
C GLY A 260 -0.32 -3.53 -7.96
N SER A 261 0.71 -4.07 -7.29
CA SER A 261 1.60 -3.30 -6.42
C SER A 261 2.37 -2.18 -7.12
N THR A 262 2.60 -1.11 -6.36
CA THR A 262 3.11 0.21 -6.80
C THR A 262 3.41 1.08 -5.58
N VAL A 263 4.33 2.04 -5.52
CA VAL A 263 4.40 2.85 -4.27
C VAL A 263 3.20 3.77 -4.08
N CYS A 264 2.62 3.75 -2.88
CA CYS A 264 1.72 4.78 -2.38
C CYS A 264 2.50 5.93 -1.75
N ASN A 265 2.15 7.16 -2.11
CA ASN A 265 2.10 8.31 -1.21
C ASN A 265 1.40 9.42 -2.01
N VAL A 266 0.07 9.41 -1.87
CA VAL A 266 -0.93 10.24 -2.53
C VAL A 266 -0.96 10.07 -4.07
N TYR A 267 -1.93 9.26 -4.52
CA TYR A 267 -2.33 9.00 -5.92
C TYR A 267 -1.56 7.87 -6.67
N ASN A 268 -2.34 6.96 -7.27
CA ASN A 268 -2.07 5.53 -7.57
C ASN A 268 -1.13 5.23 -8.76
N LEU A 269 0.17 4.90 -8.60
CA LEU A 269 1.11 4.84 -9.77
C LEU A 269 2.37 3.92 -9.68
N SER A 270 2.45 2.84 -10.48
CA SER A 270 3.42 1.70 -10.36
C SER A 270 4.87 1.85 -10.75
N GLY A 271 5.81 1.43 -9.89
CA GLY A 271 7.22 1.20 -10.24
C GLY A 271 7.50 -0.10 -11.01
N TYR A 272 6.48 -0.90 -11.32
CA TYR A 272 6.57 -2.21 -11.99
C TYR A 272 6.01 -2.21 -13.43
N GLY A 273 5.48 -1.07 -13.90
CA GLY A 273 4.89 -0.94 -15.23
C GLY A 273 3.36 -1.08 -15.26
N ASP A 274 2.73 -0.54 -16.29
CA ASP A 274 1.26 -0.50 -16.44
C ASP A 274 0.67 -1.93 -16.50
N GLU A 275 1.33 -2.88 -17.17
CA GLU A 275 0.85 -4.25 -17.28
C GLU A 275 0.81 -4.97 -15.92
N PHE A 276 1.81 -4.74 -15.07
CA PHE A 276 1.85 -5.32 -13.73
C PHE A 276 0.78 -4.71 -12.82
N LEU A 277 0.55 -3.40 -12.96
CA LEU A 277 -0.49 -2.65 -12.27
C LEU A 277 -1.90 -3.13 -12.66
N ASP A 278 -2.18 -3.22 -13.96
CA ASP A 278 -3.48 -3.66 -14.49
C ASP A 278 -3.74 -5.15 -14.27
N GLY A 279 -2.72 -5.90 -13.82
CA GLY A 279 -2.83 -7.30 -13.44
C GLY A 279 -3.92 -7.56 -12.39
N VAL A 280 -4.25 -6.59 -11.53
CA VAL A 280 -5.31 -6.75 -10.51
C VAL A 280 -6.73 -6.62 -11.07
N ARG A 281 -6.89 -6.08 -12.29
CA ARG A 281 -8.20 -5.80 -12.88
C ARG A 281 -8.96 -7.10 -13.18
N ILE A 282 -10.27 -7.08 -12.96
CA ILE A 282 -11.24 -8.20 -13.05
C ILE A 282 -11.05 -9.27 -11.96
N GLN A 283 -9.83 -9.53 -11.52
CA GLN A 283 -9.48 -10.59 -10.56
C GLN A 283 -8.71 -10.01 -9.37
N MET A 284 -9.39 -9.13 -8.63
CA MET A 284 -8.71 -8.28 -7.65
C MET A 284 -8.08 -9.08 -6.51
N LEU A 285 -8.69 -10.16 -6.01
CA LEU A 285 -8.11 -10.95 -4.92
C LEU A 285 -7.41 -12.21 -5.43
N SER A 286 -8.01 -12.88 -6.41
CA SER A 286 -7.57 -14.21 -6.80
C SER A 286 -6.23 -14.23 -7.52
N ARG A 287 -5.97 -13.24 -8.38
CA ARG A 287 -4.71 -13.15 -9.11
C ARG A 287 -3.53 -12.75 -8.21
N PRO A 288 -3.57 -11.62 -7.47
CA PRO A 288 -2.51 -11.31 -6.52
C PRO A 288 -2.40 -12.33 -5.39
N GLY A 289 -3.53 -12.95 -4.99
CA GLY A 289 -3.51 -14.05 -4.03
C GLY A 289 -2.64 -15.21 -4.50
N LYS A 290 -2.68 -15.59 -5.79
CA LYS A 290 -1.77 -16.60 -6.35
C LYS A 290 -0.31 -16.15 -6.33
N ASP A 291 -0.03 -14.90 -6.70
CA ASP A 291 1.33 -14.34 -6.64
C ASP A 291 1.92 -14.50 -5.23
N ILE A 292 1.14 -14.15 -4.20
CA ILE A 292 1.52 -14.31 -2.80
C ILE A 292 1.72 -15.78 -2.43
N LEU A 293 0.79 -16.65 -2.82
CA LEU A 293 0.86 -18.07 -2.44
C LEU A 293 2.08 -18.76 -3.07
N PHE A 294 2.43 -18.44 -4.32
CA PHE A 294 3.63 -18.95 -4.97
C PHE A 294 4.92 -18.42 -4.35
N GLY A 295 4.93 -17.18 -3.83
CA GLY A 295 6.07 -16.64 -3.09
C GLY A 295 6.35 -17.41 -1.81
N VAL A 296 5.29 -17.75 -1.06
CA VAL A 296 5.39 -18.63 0.11
C VAL A 296 5.88 -20.03 -0.28
N ASP A 297 5.36 -20.60 -1.38
CA ASP A 297 5.81 -21.91 -1.86
C ASP A 297 7.29 -21.90 -2.23
N ALA A 298 7.77 -20.83 -2.87
CA ALA A 298 9.17 -20.64 -3.20
C ALA A 298 10.04 -20.56 -1.94
N LEU A 299 9.65 -19.76 -0.93
CA LEU A 299 10.38 -19.68 0.34
C LEU A 299 10.45 -21.04 1.07
N VAL A 300 9.36 -21.81 1.05
CA VAL A 300 9.32 -23.16 1.64
C VAL A 300 10.20 -24.12 0.85
N ARG A 301 10.11 -24.12 -0.48
CA ARG A 301 10.92 -24.95 -1.38
C ARG A 301 12.42 -24.71 -1.20
N ASP A 302 12.81 -23.44 -1.03
CA ASP A 302 14.20 -23.03 -0.83
C ASP A 302 14.71 -23.34 0.59
N GLY A 303 13.82 -23.80 1.48
CA GLY A 303 14.11 -24.12 2.88
C GLY A 303 14.31 -22.88 3.75
N ILE A 304 13.88 -21.71 3.29
CA ILE A 304 13.98 -20.45 4.03
C ILE A 304 12.86 -20.39 5.08
N ALA A 305 11.62 -20.65 4.66
CA ALA A 305 10.44 -20.69 5.53
C ALA A 305 10.12 -22.11 6.00
N ASP A 306 9.70 -22.24 7.27
CA ASP A 306 9.20 -23.50 7.83
C ASP A 306 7.75 -23.75 7.37
N PRO A 307 7.47 -24.84 6.62
CA PRO A 307 6.13 -25.13 6.11
C PRO A 307 5.08 -25.40 7.19
N THR A 308 5.49 -25.59 8.44
CA THR A 308 4.59 -25.87 9.58
C THR A 308 4.28 -24.64 10.43
N ARG A 309 4.96 -23.51 10.18
CA ARG A 309 4.83 -22.27 10.95
C ARG A 309 4.64 -21.07 10.01
N LEU A 310 3.55 -21.12 9.25
CA LEU A 310 3.16 -20.06 8.32
C LEU A 310 2.04 -19.22 8.93
N THR A 311 2.16 -17.91 8.85
CA THR A 311 1.14 -16.94 9.26
C THR A 311 0.98 -15.87 8.18
N ILE A 312 -0.14 -15.17 8.20
CA ILE A 312 -0.49 -14.17 7.19
C ILE A 312 -1.16 -12.97 7.84
N GLY A 313 -1.05 -11.81 7.26
CA GLY A 313 -1.83 -10.67 7.68
C GLY A 313 -1.64 -9.47 6.78
N GLY A 314 -2.44 -8.43 7.03
CA GLY A 314 -2.35 -7.17 6.32
C GLY A 314 -3.40 -6.18 6.82
N TYR A 315 -3.31 -4.95 6.32
CA TYR A 315 -4.25 -3.89 6.63
C TYR A 315 -4.90 -3.35 5.35
N SER A 316 -6.13 -2.85 5.42
CA SER A 316 -6.87 -2.35 4.25
C SER A 316 -7.00 -3.45 3.18
N TYR A 317 -6.59 -3.18 1.94
CA TYR A 317 -6.54 -4.19 0.88
C TYR A 317 -5.73 -5.46 1.24
N GLY A 318 -4.65 -5.32 2.03
CA GLY A 318 -3.91 -6.46 2.55
C GLY A 318 -4.71 -7.28 3.55
N GLY A 319 -5.62 -6.63 4.30
CA GLY A 319 -6.63 -7.29 5.12
C GLY A 319 -7.68 -8.01 4.25
N TYR A 320 -8.08 -7.40 3.13
CA TYR A 320 -8.99 -8.03 2.16
C TYR A 320 -8.37 -9.30 1.56
N LEU A 321 -7.14 -9.20 1.06
CA LEU A 321 -6.37 -10.35 0.56
C LEU A 321 -6.16 -11.41 1.64
N THR A 322 -5.87 -11.01 2.87
CA THR A 322 -5.76 -11.94 4.01
C THR A 322 -7.06 -12.73 4.19
N ASN A 323 -8.21 -12.03 4.22
CA ASN A 323 -9.52 -12.64 4.39
C ASN A 323 -9.85 -13.61 3.25
N TRP A 324 -9.52 -13.25 2.01
CA TRP A 324 -9.71 -14.14 0.86
C TRP A 324 -8.76 -15.34 0.93
N LEU A 325 -7.47 -15.14 1.17
CA LEU A 325 -6.45 -16.20 1.18
C LEU A 325 -6.71 -17.29 2.22
N ILE A 326 -7.20 -16.93 3.42
CA ILE A 326 -7.55 -17.95 4.44
C ILE A 326 -8.74 -18.82 4.04
N THR A 327 -9.54 -18.42 3.05
CA THR A 327 -10.59 -19.27 2.46
C THR A 327 -10.05 -20.24 1.40
N GLN A 328 -8.89 -19.94 0.81
CA GLN A 328 -8.32 -20.69 -0.31
C GLN A 328 -7.31 -21.75 0.14
N THR A 329 -6.77 -21.63 1.36
CA THR A 329 -5.77 -22.56 1.89
C THR A 329 -5.89 -22.72 3.39
N THR A 330 -5.45 -23.88 3.89
CA THR A 330 -5.46 -24.23 5.32
C THR A 330 -4.05 -24.24 5.93
N ARG A 331 -3.06 -23.68 5.22
CA ARG A 331 -1.64 -23.76 5.62
C ARG A 331 -1.22 -22.71 6.64
N PHE A 332 -2.00 -21.66 6.81
CA PHE A 332 -1.71 -20.58 7.76
C PHE A 332 -2.27 -20.91 9.15
N ASN A 333 -1.40 -20.81 10.15
CA ASN A 333 -1.70 -21.10 11.55
C ASN A 333 -2.39 -19.93 12.26
N ALA A 334 -2.18 -18.71 11.79
CA ALA A 334 -2.80 -17.50 12.30
C ALA A 334 -2.94 -16.46 11.18
N ALA A 335 -3.97 -15.64 11.27
CA ALA A 335 -4.23 -14.52 10.38
C ALA A 335 -4.43 -13.20 11.16
N LEU A 336 -3.95 -12.09 10.60
CA LEU A 336 -4.18 -10.73 11.10
C LEU A 336 -4.92 -9.92 10.01
N SER A 337 -6.16 -9.54 10.27
CA SER A 337 -6.99 -8.77 9.33
C SER A 337 -7.26 -7.38 9.90
N GLY A 338 -6.64 -6.35 9.33
CA GLY A 338 -6.91 -4.96 9.71
C GLY A 338 -7.72 -4.24 8.64
N ALA A 339 -8.85 -3.64 9.01
CA ALA A 339 -9.75 -2.93 8.10
C ALA A 339 -9.93 -3.66 6.76
N GLY A 340 -10.17 -4.98 6.82
CA GLY A 340 -10.22 -5.85 5.64
C GLY A 340 -11.64 -6.15 5.23
N ALA A 341 -11.97 -5.93 3.96
CA ALA A 341 -13.28 -6.27 3.42
C ALA A 341 -13.48 -7.79 3.29
N VAL A 342 -14.73 -8.24 3.20
CA VAL A 342 -15.09 -9.66 3.05
C VAL A 342 -16.18 -9.86 1.99
N GLU A 343 -16.97 -8.83 1.69
CA GLU A 343 -18.04 -8.80 0.69
C GLU A 343 -17.87 -7.62 -0.28
N ASN A 344 -18.05 -7.83 -1.58
CA ASN A 344 -17.73 -6.82 -2.60
C ASN A 344 -18.89 -5.86 -2.89
N VAL A 345 -20.14 -6.32 -2.84
CA VAL A 345 -21.31 -5.51 -3.23
C VAL A 345 -21.61 -4.46 -2.17
N ALA A 346 -21.59 -4.87 -0.89
CA ALA A 346 -21.75 -4.00 0.25
C ALA A 346 -20.61 -2.98 0.31
N ASP A 347 -19.36 -3.43 0.22
CA ASP A 347 -18.17 -2.56 0.20
C ASP A 347 -18.30 -1.48 -0.88
N TRP A 348 -18.58 -1.86 -2.14
CA TRP A 348 -18.85 -0.90 -3.23
C TRP A 348 -19.97 0.10 -2.90
N GLY A 349 -20.99 -0.30 -2.17
CA GLY A 349 -22.14 0.55 -1.84
C GLY A 349 -21.91 1.50 -0.68
N VAL A 350 -20.96 1.22 0.21
CA VAL A 350 -20.79 1.96 1.48
C VAL A 350 -19.46 2.69 1.62
N ASN A 351 -18.45 2.35 0.83
CA ASN A 351 -17.13 2.98 0.92
C ASN A 351 -17.01 4.30 0.13
N ASP A 352 -15.90 5.01 0.33
CA ASP A 352 -15.56 6.27 -0.33
C ASP A 352 -14.88 6.10 -1.71
N LEU A 353 -14.67 4.87 -2.20
CA LEU A 353 -13.99 4.56 -3.48
C LEU A 353 -14.78 3.60 -4.42
N PRO A 354 -16.10 3.79 -4.65
CA PRO A 354 -16.92 2.85 -5.43
C PRO A 354 -16.46 2.69 -6.89
N ILE A 355 -15.84 3.73 -7.47
CA ILE A 355 -15.29 3.69 -8.83
C ILE A 355 -14.10 2.71 -8.89
N MET A 356 -13.26 2.69 -7.85
CA MET A 356 -12.12 1.78 -7.79
C MET A 356 -12.60 0.32 -7.70
N ASN A 357 -13.60 0.01 -6.87
CA ASN A 357 -14.20 -1.32 -6.82
C ASN A 357 -14.74 -1.76 -8.20
N ALA A 358 -15.50 -0.88 -8.86
CA ALA A 358 -16.04 -1.19 -10.19
C ALA A 358 -14.92 -1.39 -11.22
N TYR A 359 -13.85 -0.60 -11.15
CA TYR A 359 -12.68 -0.76 -12.01
C TYR A 359 -12.00 -2.12 -11.79
N THR A 360 -11.67 -2.46 -10.53
CA THR A 360 -10.96 -3.69 -10.18
C THR A 360 -11.80 -4.94 -10.36
N LEU A 361 -13.12 -4.84 -10.33
CA LEU A 361 -14.06 -5.95 -10.61
C LEU A 361 -14.60 -5.94 -12.05
N GLY A 362 -14.16 -5.01 -12.89
CA GLY A 362 -14.46 -4.97 -14.33
C GLY A 362 -15.88 -4.49 -14.69
N GLY A 363 -16.58 -3.80 -13.79
CA GLY A 363 -17.90 -3.21 -13.99
C GLY A 363 -18.69 -3.07 -12.70
N LEU A 364 -19.93 -2.60 -12.80
CA LEU A 364 -20.83 -2.44 -11.66
C LEU A 364 -21.40 -3.80 -11.17
N PRO A 365 -21.92 -3.89 -9.92
CA PRO A 365 -22.38 -5.17 -9.37
C PRO A 365 -23.41 -5.93 -10.21
N TRP A 366 -24.32 -5.22 -10.89
CA TRP A 366 -25.34 -5.83 -11.77
C TRP A 366 -24.82 -6.15 -13.18
N GLU A 367 -23.67 -5.60 -13.56
CA GLU A 367 -23.01 -5.88 -14.84
C GLU A 367 -22.07 -7.08 -14.72
N GLN A 368 -21.39 -7.20 -13.57
CA GLN A 368 -20.41 -8.25 -13.28
C GLN A 368 -20.71 -9.04 -11.99
N PRO A 369 -21.92 -9.61 -11.83
CA PRO A 369 -22.32 -10.26 -10.58
C PRO A 369 -21.40 -11.43 -10.19
N ASN A 370 -20.82 -12.13 -11.17
CA ASN A 370 -19.91 -13.25 -10.91
C ASN A 370 -18.56 -12.77 -10.34
N HIS A 371 -18.01 -11.65 -10.82
CA HIS A 371 -16.74 -11.14 -10.28
C HIS A 371 -16.90 -10.71 -8.82
N TYR A 372 -17.98 -9.98 -8.50
CA TYR A 372 -18.29 -9.59 -7.14
C TYR A 372 -18.48 -10.80 -6.21
N HIS A 373 -19.10 -11.88 -6.70
CA HIS A 373 -19.30 -13.11 -5.95
C HIS A 373 -17.99 -13.92 -5.76
N ASP A 374 -17.29 -14.23 -6.85
CA ASP A 374 -16.15 -15.15 -6.83
C ASP A 374 -14.90 -14.54 -6.17
N GLU A 375 -14.77 -13.22 -6.21
CA GLU A 375 -13.73 -12.47 -5.51
C GLU A 375 -14.14 -12.08 -4.07
N ALA A 376 -15.32 -12.47 -3.58
CA ALA A 376 -15.73 -12.16 -2.20
C ALA A 376 -15.46 -13.34 -1.26
N ALA A 377 -14.66 -13.10 -0.22
CA ALA A 377 -14.30 -14.12 0.77
C ALA A 377 -15.52 -14.71 1.50
N ILE A 378 -16.61 -13.93 1.67
CA ILE A 378 -17.81 -14.38 2.40
C ILE A 378 -18.41 -15.67 1.83
N TYR A 379 -18.35 -15.86 0.51
CA TYR A 379 -18.91 -17.04 -0.17
C TYR A 379 -18.04 -18.29 -0.05
N HIS A 380 -16.92 -18.19 0.68
CA HIS A 380 -15.95 -19.26 0.89
C HIS A 380 -15.58 -19.47 2.36
N MET A 381 -16.25 -18.78 3.29
CA MET A 381 -15.93 -18.82 4.72
C MET A 381 -16.13 -20.20 5.36
N ASP A 382 -16.97 -21.05 4.77
CA ASP A 382 -17.19 -22.44 5.20
C ASP A 382 -15.93 -23.32 5.14
N LYS A 383 -14.89 -22.85 4.44
CA LYS A 383 -13.60 -23.54 4.27
C LYS A 383 -12.54 -23.14 5.30
N VAL A 384 -12.77 -22.05 6.05
CA VAL A 384 -11.74 -21.43 6.89
C VAL A 384 -11.51 -22.22 8.17
N CYS A 385 -10.23 -22.39 8.53
CA CYS A 385 -9.81 -22.96 9.82
C CYS A 385 -8.74 -22.14 10.54
N THR A 386 -8.34 -20.99 9.99
CA THR A 386 -7.22 -20.18 10.49
C THR A 386 -7.69 -19.22 11.58
N PRO A 387 -7.21 -19.34 12.83
CA PRO A 387 -7.45 -18.35 13.88
C PRO A 387 -7.15 -16.92 13.39
N THR A 388 -8.14 -16.03 13.47
CA THR A 388 -8.04 -14.69 12.88
C THR A 388 -8.24 -13.58 13.92
N HIS A 389 -7.28 -12.67 14.02
CA HIS A 389 -7.40 -11.41 14.74
C HIS A 389 -7.91 -10.32 13.79
N ILE A 390 -8.87 -9.52 14.22
CA ILE A 390 -9.52 -8.49 13.41
C ILE A 390 -9.41 -7.14 14.12
N VAL A 391 -9.00 -6.09 13.41
CA VAL A 391 -8.90 -4.72 13.93
C VAL A 391 -9.51 -3.73 12.95
N VAL A 392 -10.25 -2.73 13.40
CA VAL A 392 -10.81 -1.67 12.53
C VAL A 392 -11.09 -0.38 13.33
N GLY A 393 -11.05 0.78 12.68
CA GLY A 393 -11.60 2.02 13.24
C GLY A 393 -13.13 2.02 13.21
N GLU A 394 -13.77 2.62 14.22
CA GLU A 394 -15.24 2.71 14.26
C GLU A 394 -15.80 3.59 13.13
N ASP A 395 -15.10 4.69 12.81
CA ASP A 395 -15.50 5.71 11.83
C ASP A 395 -14.79 5.52 10.48
N ASP A 396 -14.34 4.29 10.20
CA ASP A 396 -13.74 3.94 8.91
C ASP A 396 -14.78 4.08 7.79
N ILE A 397 -14.52 4.98 6.83
CA ILE A 397 -15.36 5.17 5.63
C ILE A 397 -14.77 4.49 4.38
N ARG A 398 -13.53 3.99 4.48
CA ARG A 398 -12.79 3.37 3.38
C ARG A 398 -13.05 1.87 3.32
N VAL A 399 -13.02 1.20 4.46
CA VAL A 399 -13.51 -0.16 4.64
C VAL A 399 -14.40 -0.16 5.87
N PRO A 400 -15.68 0.17 5.73
CA PRO A 400 -16.54 0.38 6.89
C PRO A 400 -16.58 -0.80 7.85
N ALA A 401 -16.67 -0.52 9.15
CA ALA A 401 -16.60 -1.52 10.22
C ALA A 401 -17.60 -2.68 10.04
N VAL A 402 -18.69 -2.47 9.28
CA VAL A 402 -19.64 -3.51 8.85
C VAL A 402 -18.96 -4.75 8.24
N GLU A 403 -17.94 -4.58 7.40
CA GLU A 403 -17.21 -5.70 6.79
C GLU A 403 -16.52 -6.58 7.86
N ASN A 404 -15.98 -5.94 8.89
CA ASN A 404 -15.28 -6.60 9.99
C ASN A 404 -16.26 -7.30 10.94
N TYR A 405 -17.47 -6.75 11.13
CA TYR A 405 -18.56 -7.43 11.81
C TYR A 405 -19.05 -8.66 11.04
N ILE A 406 -19.13 -8.58 9.70
CA ILE A 406 -19.51 -9.72 8.83
C ILE A 406 -18.45 -10.82 8.96
N LEU A 407 -17.17 -10.47 8.89
CA LEU A 407 -16.06 -11.41 9.04
C LEU A 407 -16.06 -12.10 10.41
N GLU A 408 -16.17 -11.35 11.52
CA GLU A 408 -16.23 -11.92 12.88
C GLU A 408 -17.38 -12.92 13.00
N ARG A 409 -18.54 -12.57 12.45
CA ARG A 409 -19.73 -13.42 12.49
C ARG A 409 -19.52 -14.69 11.69
N ALA A 410 -19.00 -14.58 10.47
CA ALA A 410 -18.73 -15.73 9.61
C ALA A 410 -17.76 -16.71 10.27
N LEU A 411 -16.63 -16.20 10.79
CA LEU A 411 -15.62 -17.01 11.51
C LEU A 411 -16.19 -17.66 12.77
N SER A 412 -17.00 -16.93 13.54
CA SER A 412 -17.66 -17.45 14.74
C SER A 412 -18.63 -18.59 14.39
N VAL A 413 -19.39 -18.46 13.29
CA VAL A 413 -20.33 -19.49 12.83
C VAL A 413 -19.63 -20.77 12.40
N VAL A 414 -18.44 -20.67 11.79
CA VAL A 414 -17.63 -21.84 11.41
C VAL A 414 -16.76 -22.36 12.57
N GLY A 415 -16.82 -21.71 13.74
CA GLY A 415 -16.16 -22.18 14.96
C GLY A 415 -14.65 -21.92 15.00
N VAL A 416 -14.17 -20.94 14.23
CA VAL A 416 -12.77 -20.55 14.22
C VAL A 416 -12.48 -19.60 15.38
N PRO A 417 -11.35 -19.74 16.10
CA PRO A 417 -10.96 -18.76 17.11
C PRO A 417 -10.79 -17.37 16.48
N THR A 418 -11.55 -16.39 16.98
CA THR A 418 -11.56 -15.03 16.45
C THR A 418 -11.59 -14.00 17.56
N LYS A 419 -10.94 -12.85 17.31
CA LYS A 419 -11.00 -11.69 18.18
C LYS A 419 -11.13 -10.44 17.33
N LEU A 420 -12.20 -9.67 17.53
CA LEU A 420 -12.42 -8.35 16.90
C LEU A 420 -12.13 -7.25 17.91
N ILE A 421 -11.35 -6.25 17.50
CA ILE A 421 -11.14 -4.99 18.20
C ILE A 421 -11.63 -3.86 17.29
N ILE A 422 -12.49 -3.02 17.82
CA ILE A 422 -12.94 -1.78 17.17
C ILE A 422 -12.37 -0.63 17.98
N PHE A 423 -11.74 0.32 17.31
CA PHE A 423 -11.17 1.50 17.93
C PHE A 423 -12.15 2.68 17.79
N PRO A 424 -12.79 3.13 18.89
CA PRO A 424 -13.78 4.20 18.82
C PRO A 424 -13.16 5.52 18.37
N GLY A 425 -13.86 6.22 17.48
CA GLY A 425 -13.43 7.51 16.94
C GLY A 425 -12.26 7.47 15.95
N GLU A 426 -11.69 6.28 15.66
CA GLU A 426 -10.64 6.15 14.65
C GLU A 426 -11.25 5.97 13.25
N SER A 427 -10.60 6.59 12.27
CA SER A 427 -10.89 6.41 10.85
C SER A 427 -10.23 5.14 10.27
N HIS A 428 -10.10 5.06 8.94
CA HIS A 428 -9.30 4.03 8.26
C HIS A 428 -7.82 4.04 8.70
N VAL A 429 -7.28 5.23 8.99
CA VAL A 429 -5.94 5.40 9.52
C VAL A 429 -6.07 5.56 11.03
N ILE A 430 -5.54 4.60 11.79
CA ILE A 430 -5.57 4.61 13.26
C ILE A 430 -4.44 5.53 13.73
N GLN A 431 -4.73 6.81 13.92
CA GLN A 431 -3.73 7.82 14.31
C GLN A 431 -4.27 8.90 15.24
N ASP A 432 -5.57 8.91 15.54
CA ASP A 432 -6.18 9.93 16.38
C ASP A 432 -5.80 9.73 17.85
N ASN A 433 -5.65 8.48 18.28
CA ASN A 433 -5.13 8.11 19.59
C ASN A 433 -3.92 7.18 19.49
N PRO A 434 -2.70 7.62 19.88
CA PRO A 434 -1.48 6.80 19.79
C PRO A 434 -1.53 5.53 20.65
N TRP A 435 -2.44 5.45 21.63
CA TRP A 435 -2.66 4.20 22.38
C TRP A 435 -3.36 3.14 21.53
N HIS A 436 -4.21 3.51 20.58
CA HIS A 436 -4.87 2.57 19.68
C HIS A 436 -3.85 1.90 18.75
N GLU A 437 -2.93 2.66 18.18
CA GLU A 437 -1.78 2.15 17.41
C GLU A 437 -1.00 1.09 18.20
N LYS A 438 -0.61 1.43 19.43
CA LYS A 438 0.13 0.54 20.32
C LYS A 438 -0.67 -0.72 20.68
N ILE A 439 -1.97 -0.59 20.95
CA ILE A 439 -2.85 -1.71 21.27
C ILE A 439 -2.96 -2.63 20.06
N LYS A 440 -3.18 -2.10 18.85
CA LYS A 440 -3.25 -2.88 17.61
C LYS A 440 -2.03 -3.81 17.48
N VAL A 441 -0.83 -3.22 17.43
CA VAL A 441 0.40 -3.99 17.20
C VAL A 441 0.65 -4.99 18.34
N ARG A 442 0.41 -4.59 19.59
CA ARG A 442 0.55 -5.51 20.75
C ARG A 442 -0.37 -6.71 20.63
N GLU A 443 -1.64 -6.50 20.26
CA GLU A 443 -2.62 -7.59 20.17
C GLU A 443 -2.35 -8.51 18.96
N GLU A 444 -1.83 -7.97 17.86
CA GLU A 444 -1.33 -8.74 16.72
C GLU A 444 -0.15 -9.64 17.10
N ILE A 445 0.85 -9.11 17.80
CA ILE A 445 1.99 -9.88 18.33
C ILE A 445 1.49 -11.00 19.27
N ASN A 446 0.58 -10.66 20.20
CA ASN A 446 -0.01 -11.63 21.12
C ASN A 446 -0.75 -12.75 20.36
N TRP A 447 -1.44 -12.42 19.28
CA TRP A 447 -2.14 -13.40 18.45
C TRP A 447 -1.16 -14.34 17.74
N LEU A 448 -0.10 -13.81 17.13
CA LEU A 448 0.94 -14.59 16.48
C LEU A 448 1.66 -15.51 17.47
N HIS A 449 1.99 -15.04 18.67
CA HIS A 449 2.58 -15.88 19.72
C HIS A 449 1.66 -17.03 20.15
N LYS A 450 0.35 -16.75 20.25
CA LYS A 450 -0.63 -17.74 20.69
C LYS A 450 -0.91 -18.82 19.65
N TYR A 451 -1.02 -18.44 18.37
CA TYR A 451 -1.50 -19.35 17.31
C TYR A 451 -0.45 -19.65 16.24
N GLY A 452 0.46 -18.72 15.93
CA GLY A 452 1.33 -18.84 14.77
C GLY A 452 2.30 -20.03 14.81
N ASN A 453 2.76 -20.42 15.99
CA ASN A 453 3.66 -21.58 16.18
C ASN A 453 2.91 -22.90 16.41
N ILE A 454 1.59 -22.89 16.45
CA ILE A 454 0.75 -24.07 16.71
C ILE A 454 -0.12 -24.31 15.49
N ARG A 455 0.12 -25.42 14.78
CA ARG A 455 -0.77 -25.79 13.70
C ARG A 455 -2.19 -26.01 14.25
N PRO A 456 -3.22 -25.34 13.71
CA PRO A 456 -4.60 -25.57 14.13
C PRO A 456 -4.90 -27.08 14.08
N SER A 457 -5.62 -27.60 15.07
CA SER A 457 -6.13 -28.97 15.02
C SER A 457 -6.82 -29.21 13.69
N ALA A 458 -6.66 -30.41 13.11
CA ALA A 458 -7.13 -30.75 11.76
C ALA A 458 -8.45 -30.05 11.44
N CYS A 459 -8.50 -29.36 10.29
CA CYS A 459 -9.67 -28.66 9.76
C CYS A 459 -10.82 -29.66 9.61
N ASN A 460 -11.56 -29.87 10.70
CA ASN A 460 -12.80 -30.62 10.70
C ASN A 460 -13.83 -29.68 10.12
N ARG A 461 -13.92 -29.70 8.78
CA ARG A 461 -14.99 -29.09 7.98
C ARG A 461 -16.31 -29.72 8.39
N THR A 462 -16.79 -29.34 9.56
CA THR A 462 -18.07 -29.79 10.06
C THR A 462 -19.07 -28.83 9.44
N VAL A 463 -20.02 -29.36 8.68
CA VAL A 463 -21.23 -28.63 8.27
C VAL A 463 -21.71 -27.84 9.49
N VAL A 464 -21.89 -26.53 9.34
CA VAL A 464 -22.41 -25.64 10.39
C VAL A 464 -23.53 -26.37 11.11
N SER A 465 -23.26 -26.82 12.34
CA SER A 465 -24.22 -27.64 13.05
C SER A 465 -25.43 -26.76 13.43
N ASN A 466 -26.62 -27.36 13.59
CA ASN A 466 -27.78 -26.62 14.09
C ASN A 466 -27.50 -25.87 15.42
N ALA A 467 -26.51 -26.32 16.20
CA ALA A 467 -26.06 -25.65 17.42
C ALA A 467 -25.35 -24.30 17.16
N ASN A 468 -24.65 -24.13 16.03
CA ASN A 468 -24.02 -22.86 15.67
C ASN A 468 -25.07 -21.84 15.18
N ILE A 469 -26.14 -22.30 14.53
CA ILE A 469 -27.30 -21.47 14.18
C ILE A 469 -28.05 -21.07 15.45
N GLU A 470 -28.19 -21.96 16.43
CA GLU A 470 -28.76 -21.61 17.75
C GLU A 470 -27.89 -20.64 18.54
N TYR A 471 -26.56 -20.73 18.46
CA TYR A 471 -25.65 -19.73 19.04
C TYR A 471 -25.89 -18.33 18.47
N VAL A 472 -26.03 -18.20 17.14
CA VAL A 472 -26.40 -16.92 16.49
C VAL A 472 -27.77 -16.44 16.95
N ARG A 473 -28.76 -17.34 17.10
CA ARG A 473 -30.09 -17.01 17.64
C ARG A 473 -30.05 -16.56 19.10
N GLN A 474 -29.18 -17.14 19.93
CA GLN A 474 -29.03 -16.73 21.32
C GLN A 474 -28.34 -15.37 21.46
N ARG A 475 -27.29 -15.10 20.67
CA ARG A 475 -26.61 -13.79 20.68
C ARG A 475 -27.55 -12.66 20.24
N THR A 476 -28.36 -12.90 19.20
CA THR A 476 -29.40 -11.97 18.75
C THR A 476 -30.54 -11.81 19.76
N SER A 477 -31.00 -12.89 20.40
CA SER A 477 -32.00 -12.82 21.47
C SER A 477 -31.52 -12.01 22.67
N ASN A 478 -30.25 -12.20 23.10
CA ASN A 478 -29.66 -11.42 24.18
C ASN A 478 -29.48 -9.94 23.82
N PHE A 479 -29.19 -9.62 22.56
CA PHE A 479 -29.14 -8.24 22.07
C PHE A 479 -30.53 -7.58 22.08
N VAL A 480 -31.57 -8.30 21.64
CA VAL A 480 -32.96 -7.83 21.68
C VAL A 480 -33.45 -7.66 23.12
N LEU A 481 -33.17 -8.62 24.02
CA LEU A 481 -33.50 -8.49 25.45
C LEU A 481 -32.77 -7.30 26.10
N SER A 482 -31.53 -7.01 25.71
CA SER A 482 -30.78 -5.86 26.22
C SER A 482 -31.40 -4.53 25.77
N LEU A 483 -31.89 -4.44 24.53
CA LEU A 483 -32.67 -3.29 24.05
C LEU A 483 -34.01 -3.13 24.79
N PHE A 484 -34.71 -4.23 25.08
CA PHE A 484 -35.96 -4.19 25.84
C PHE A 484 -35.75 -3.78 27.31
N VAL A 485 -34.65 -4.19 27.94
CA VAL A 485 -34.31 -3.76 29.30
C VAL A 485 -33.95 -2.27 29.34
N ILE A 486 -33.28 -1.74 28.30
CA ILE A 486 -32.99 -0.30 28.20
C ILE A 486 -34.27 0.51 27.98
N LEU A 487 -35.23 0.01 27.18
CA LEU A 487 -36.52 0.71 26.97
C LEU A 487 -37.38 0.78 28.24
N PHE A 488 -37.27 -0.19 29.16
CA PHE A 488 -38.02 -0.19 30.41
C PHE A 488 -37.46 0.76 31.48
N PHE A 489 -36.22 1.24 31.34
CA PHE A 489 -35.64 2.23 32.25
C PHE A 489 -35.84 3.69 31.81
N VAL A 490 -36.43 3.93 30.63
CA VAL A 490 -36.73 5.28 30.12
C VAL A 490 -38.21 5.66 30.33
N ILE A 491 -39.03 4.78 30.91
CA ILE A 491 -40.40 5.07 31.32
C ILE A 491 -40.59 4.59 32.76
N PHE A 492 -40.04 5.31 33.74
CA PHE A 492 -40.54 5.41 35.12
C PHE A 492 -39.95 6.62 35.83
#